data_AF-A0A368F3H8-F1
#
_entry.id   AF-A0A368F3H8-F1
#
_cell.length_a   1.000
_cell.length_b   1.000
_cell.length_c   1.000
_cell.angle_alpha   90.00
_cell.angle_beta   90.00
_cell.angle_gamma   90.00
#
_symmetry.space_group_name_H-M   'P 1'
#
loop_
_entity.id
_entity.type
_entity.pdbx_description
1 polymer ?
#
loop_
_entity_poly.entity_id
_entity_poly.type
_entity_poly.pdbx_seq_one_letter_code
_entity_poly.pdbx_strand_id
1 'polypeptide(L)'
;MKFQVSWAPAGGWLAVLAKRSTGGNVMFVDTTLQEAKRTNVVEHPGFNKGYWDPTGRYFVTCSTLGGRMGADLGFRLYTFQGRELCRKGLERLSQFKWRPRPPVKLSDQKLKEIKNNLKKTAVRFEREDNEEKNRASQEVVEKRRYVYTASWKVFFRTFVNEKFHCYF
;
A
#
# COMPACT_ATOMS: atom_id res chain seq x y z
N MET A 1 -24.29 17.26 -4.40
CA MET A 1 -23.25 16.27 -4.02
C MET A 1 -21.97 17.05 -3.73
N LYS A 2 -21.44 17.08 -2.49
CA LYS A 2 -20.25 17.89 -2.15
C LYS A 2 -18.99 17.02 -2.27
N PHE A 3 -18.15 17.33 -3.26
CA PHE A 3 -16.83 16.72 -3.41
C PHE A 3 -15.80 17.49 -2.58
N GLN A 4 -14.80 16.78 -2.05
CA GLN A 4 -13.63 17.40 -1.42
C GLN A 4 -12.40 17.15 -2.27
N VAL A 5 -11.69 18.20 -2.65
CA VAL A 5 -10.42 18.12 -3.36
C VAL A 5 -9.28 18.16 -2.36
N SER A 6 -8.25 17.34 -2.58
CA SER A 6 -7.04 17.31 -1.76
C SER A 6 -5.81 17.20 -2.66
N TRP A 7 -4.91 18.17 -2.56
CA TRP A 7 -3.67 18.22 -3.34
C TRP A 7 -2.55 17.43 -2.67
N ALA A 8 -1.75 16.74 -3.49
CA ALA A 8 -0.50 16.15 -3.02
C ALA A 8 0.47 17.27 -2.58
N PRO A 9 1.16 17.15 -1.43
CA PRO A 9 2.07 18.18 -0.94
C PRO A 9 3.21 18.54 -1.90
N ALA A 10 3.65 17.57 -2.72
CA ALA A 10 4.69 17.76 -3.73
C ALA A 10 4.15 18.36 -5.05
N GLY A 11 2.83 18.56 -5.18
CA GLY A 11 2.17 18.99 -6.41
C GLY A 11 2.01 17.87 -7.45
N GLY A 12 1.51 18.24 -8.63
CA GLY A 12 1.33 17.35 -9.78
C GLY A 12 0.15 16.37 -9.69
N TRP A 13 -0.36 16.09 -8.49
CA TRP A 13 -1.45 15.15 -8.26
C TRP A 13 -2.50 15.71 -7.33
N LEU A 14 -3.76 15.36 -7.58
CA LEU A 14 -4.87 15.63 -6.68
C LEU A 14 -5.79 14.42 -6.55
N ALA A 15 -6.44 14.34 -5.39
CA ALA A 15 -7.48 13.36 -5.09
C ALA A 15 -8.82 14.07 -4.89
N VAL A 16 -9.84 13.62 -5.60
CA VAL A 16 -11.23 14.09 -5.45
C VAL A 16 -12.02 13.03 -4.67
N LEU A 17 -12.57 13.45 -3.53
CA LEU A 17 -13.20 12.57 -2.53
C LEU A 17 -14.72 12.75 -2.53
N ALA A 18 -15.45 11.71 -2.90
CA ALA A 18 -16.90 11.64 -2.85
C ALA A 18 -17.38 11.00 -1.54
N LYS A 19 -17.00 11.59 -0.39
CA LYS A 19 -17.21 11.03 0.96
C LYS A 19 -18.67 10.73 1.33
N ARG A 20 -19.62 11.46 0.74
CA ARG A 20 -21.06 11.29 1.00
C ARG A 20 -21.76 10.40 -0.04
N SER A 21 -21.02 9.88 -1.01
CA SER A 21 -21.56 8.91 -1.96
C SER A 21 -21.66 7.53 -1.31
N THR A 22 -22.65 6.74 -1.71
CA THR A 22 -22.83 5.37 -1.19
C THR A 22 -21.62 4.48 -1.46
N GLY A 23 -21.01 4.58 -2.64
CA GLY A 23 -19.81 3.83 -3.02
C GLY A 23 -18.51 4.36 -2.41
N GLY A 24 -18.49 5.61 -1.94
CA GLY A 24 -17.29 6.21 -1.37
C GLY A 24 -16.17 6.35 -2.40
N ASN A 25 -16.45 6.99 -3.52
CA ASN A 25 -15.51 7.05 -4.64
C ASN A 25 -14.37 8.06 -4.37
N VAL A 26 -13.15 7.67 -4.76
CA VAL A 26 -11.96 8.50 -4.75
C VAL A 26 -11.34 8.49 -6.13
N MET A 27 -11.25 9.67 -6.74
CA MET A 27 -10.68 9.86 -8.06
C MET A 27 -9.28 10.45 -7.95
N PHE A 28 -8.33 9.87 -8.66
CA PHE A 28 -6.96 10.35 -8.78
C PHE A 28 -6.77 11.06 -10.12
N VAL A 29 -6.18 12.24 -10.09
CA VAL A 29 -5.97 13.09 -11.26
C VAL A 29 -4.52 13.54 -11.31
N ASP A 30 -3.92 13.34 -12.48
CA ASP A 30 -2.60 13.83 -12.85
C ASP A 30 -2.76 15.23 -13.45
N THR A 31 -2.07 16.21 -12.87
CA THR A 31 -2.04 17.61 -13.30
C THR A 31 -0.67 18.03 -13.81
N THR A 32 0.25 17.09 -14.05
CA THR A 32 1.58 17.38 -14.60
C THR A 32 1.56 17.55 -16.12
N LEU A 33 0.52 17.02 -16.76
CA LEU A 33 0.28 17.13 -18.20
C LEU A 33 -0.38 18.47 -18.54
N GLN A 34 -0.33 18.86 -19.82
CA GLN A 34 -0.96 20.08 -20.31
C GLN A 34 -2.47 20.10 -20.04
N GLU A 35 -3.11 18.93 -20.08
CA GLU A 35 -4.49 18.72 -19.65
C GLU A 35 -4.53 17.75 -18.46
N ALA A 36 -5.34 18.10 -17.46
CA ALA A 36 -5.50 17.25 -16.29
C ALA A 36 -6.13 15.90 -16.68
N LYS A 37 -5.43 14.81 -16.40
CA LYS A 37 -5.86 13.46 -16.77
C LYS A 37 -6.30 12.68 -15.55
N ARG A 38 -7.53 12.18 -15.59
CA ARG A 38 -8.00 11.17 -14.62
C ARG A 38 -7.22 9.88 -14.82
N THR A 39 -6.56 9.40 -13.78
CA THR A 39 -5.77 8.16 -13.83
C THR A 39 -6.55 6.97 -13.32
N ASN A 40 -7.18 7.08 -12.16
CA ASN A 40 -7.94 5.99 -11.59
C ASN A 40 -9.12 6.47 -10.72
N VAL A 41 -10.11 5.60 -10.54
CA VAL A 41 -11.21 5.79 -9.61
C VAL A 41 -11.31 4.54 -8.74
N VAL A 42 -11.23 4.70 -7.43
CA VAL A 42 -11.32 3.62 -6.46
C VAL A 42 -12.52 3.82 -5.56
N GLU A 43 -13.07 2.74 -5.03
CA GLU A 43 -14.21 2.76 -4.13
C GLU A 43 -13.80 2.36 -2.73
N HIS A 44 -14.10 3.21 -1.75
CA HIS A 44 -13.97 2.88 -0.33
C HIS A 44 -15.28 3.25 0.39
N PRO A 45 -16.27 2.36 0.40
CA PRO A 45 -17.55 2.62 1.06
C PRO A 45 -17.37 3.04 2.52
N GLY A 46 -18.09 4.08 2.95
CA GLY A 46 -18.09 4.54 4.34
C GLY A 46 -16.90 5.40 4.77
N PHE A 47 -15.92 5.66 3.89
CA PHE A 47 -14.78 6.51 4.25
C PHE A 47 -15.20 7.96 4.54
N ASN A 48 -14.57 8.57 5.55
CA ASN A 48 -14.88 9.94 5.98
C ASN A 48 -13.66 10.86 5.95
N LYS A 49 -12.44 10.31 5.94
CA LYS A 49 -11.18 11.06 5.92
C LYS A 49 -10.26 10.56 4.82
N GLY A 50 -9.43 11.46 4.31
CA GLY A 50 -8.42 11.17 3.29
C GLY A 50 -7.20 12.04 3.52
N TYR A 51 -6.00 11.47 3.37
CA TYR A 51 -4.74 12.13 3.70
C TYR A 51 -3.64 11.74 2.71
N TRP A 52 -2.97 12.75 2.16
CA TRP A 52 -1.71 12.57 1.45
C TRP A 52 -0.55 12.39 2.42
N ASP A 53 0.40 11.53 2.06
CA ASP A 53 1.67 11.47 2.76
C ASP A 53 2.50 12.74 2.50
N PRO A 54 3.46 13.10 3.38
CA PRO A 54 4.27 14.30 3.20
C PRO A 54 5.05 14.36 1.89
N THR A 55 5.32 13.22 1.23
CA THR A 55 6.01 13.17 -0.06
C THR A 55 5.07 13.21 -1.27
N GLY A 56 3.76 13.07 -1.08
CA GLY A 56 2.77 13.04 -2.16
C GLY A 56 2.76 11.77 -3.00
N ARG A 57 3.48 10.71 -2.60
CA ARG A 57 3.56 9.42 -3.31
C ARG A 57 2.44 8.45 -2.91
N TYR A 58 1.83 8.68 -1.77
CA TYR A 58 0.82 7.80 -1.20
C TYR A 58 -0.38 8.59 -0.73
N PHE A 59 -1.55 7.99 -0.92
CA PHE A 59 -2.81 8.53 -0.44
C PHE A 59 -3.50 7.49 0.44
N VAL A 60 -4.03 7.92 1.57
CA VAL A 60 -4.82 7.05 2.46
C VAL A 60 -6.23 7.56 2.54
N THR A 61 -7.17 6.62 2.52
CA THR A 61 -8.57 6.85 2.89
C THR A 61 -8.88 6.10 4.17
N CYS A 62 -9.62 6.73 5.08
CA CYS A 62 -9.97 6.15 6.36
C CYS A 62 -11.47 6.22 6.60
N SER A 63 -11.97 5.17 7.24
CA SER A 63 -13.28 5.10 7.89
C SER A 63 -13.03 5.15 9.39
N THR A 64 -13.32 6.30 10.01
CA THR A 64 -13.09 6.51 11.45
C THR A 64 -14.41 6.59 12.22
N LEU A 65 -14.34 6.45 13.55
CA LEU A 65 -15.50 6.50 14.45
C LEU A 65 -16.35 7.78 14.30
N GLY A 66 -15.76 8.91 13.93
CA GLY A 66 -16.48 10.15 13.64
C GLY A 66 -17.14 10.19 12.26
N GLY A 67 -17.32 9.03 11.63
CA GLY A 67 -17.85 8.86 10.28
C GLY A 67 -19.28 8.37 10.26
N ARG A 68 -19.60 7.60 9.21
CA ARG A 68 -20.92 6.98 9.07
C ARG A 68 -21.08 5.90 10.15
N MET A 69 -22.18 5.96 10.89
CA MET A 69 -22.52 4.91 11.87
C MET A 69 -22.69 3.56 11.17
N GLY A 70 -22.17 2.49 11.78
CA GLY A 70 -22.26 1.13 11.25
C GLY A 70 -21.37 0.81 10.04
N ALA A 71 -20.48 1.73 9.63
CA ALA A 71 -19.50 1.44 8.59
C ALA A 71 -18.28 0.68 9.14
N ASP A 72 -17.72 -0.22 8.33
CA ASP A 72 -16.46 -0.89 8.65
C ASP A 72 -15.34 0.14 8.82
N LEU A 73 -14.68 0.06 9.97
CA LEU A 73 -13.61 0.97 10.32
C LEU A 73 -12.26 0.44 9.85
N GLY A 74 -11.35 1.36 9.53
CA GLY A 74 -10.05 1.00 9.00
C GLY A 74 -9.52 2.00 7.99
N PHE A 75 -8.49 1.60 7.26
CA PHE A 75 -7.90 2.42 6.22
C PHE A 75 -7.49 1.60 5.00
N ARG A 76 -7.44 2.29 3.86
CA ARG A 76 -6.88 1.79 2.60
C ARG A 76 -5.80 2.74 2.13
N LEU A 77 -4.67 2.16 1.76
CA LEU A 77 -3.48 2.84 1.26
C LEU A 77 -3.40 2.66 -0.25
N TYR A 78 -3.21 3.76 -0.96
CA TYR A 78 -3.04 3.80 -2.40
C TYR A 78 -1.72 4.47 -2.79
N THR A 79 -1.22 4.13 -3.96
CA THR A 79 -0.26 4.98 -4.67
C THR A 79 -0.96 6.27 -5.12
N PHE A 80 -0.17 7.29 -5.47
CA PHE A 80 -0.69 8.53 -6.07
C PHE A 80 -1.49 8.33 -7.37
N GLN A 81 -1.26 7.21 -8.07
CA GLN A 81 -2.01 6.78 -9.27
C GLN A 81 -3.29 6.00 -8.95
N GLY A 82 -3.58 5.76 -7.67
CA GLY A 82 -4.77 5.02 -7.23
C GLY A 82 -4.65 3.51 -7.22
N ARG A 83 -3.44 2.93 -7.26
CA ARG A 83 -3.26 1.48 -7.04
C ARG A 83 -3.33 1.17 -5.55
N GLU A 84 -4.23 0.28 -5.12
CA GLU A 84 -4.31 -0.16 -3.72
C GLU A 84 -3.05 -0.96 -3.36
N LEU A 85 -2.40 -0.58 -2.26
CA LEU A 85 -1.20 -1.23 -1.72
C LEU A 85 -1.54 -2.08 -0.50
N CYS A 86 -2.41 -1.58 0.37
CA CYS A 86 -2.88 -2.34 1.52
C CYS A 86 -4.25 -1.86 1.98
N ARG A 87 -4.96 -2.78 2.64
CA ARG A 87 -6.23 -2.56 3.30
C ARG A 87 -6.14 -3.16 4.69
N LYS A 88 -6.52 -2.38 5.70
CA LYS A 88 -6.53 -2.83 7.09
C LYS A 88 -7.84 -2.44 7.75
N GLY A 89 -8.64 -3.45 8.07
CA GLY A 89 -9.79 -3.31 8.97
C GLY A 89 -9.31 -3.15 10.41
N LEU A 90 -10.03 -2.34 11.18
CA LEU A 90 -9.79 -2.11 12.60
C LEU A 90 -11.13 -2.10 13.32
N GLU A 91 -11.21 -2.68 14.51
CA GLU A 91 -12.45 -2.62 15.31
C GLU A 91 -12.78 -1.17 15.72
N ARG A 92 -11.74 -0.38 16.00
CA ARG A 92 -11.87 1.02 16.41
C ARG A 92 -10.75 1.84 15.78
N LEU A 93 -11.12 2.83 14.96
CA LEU A 93 -10.19 3.81 14.40
C LEU A 93 -10.68 5.23 14.71
N SER A 94 -10.00 5.94 15.60
CA SER A 94 -10.35 7.33 15.94
C SER A 94 -9.69 8.34 15.00
N GLN A 95 -8.40 8.16 14.72
CA GLN A 95 -7.60 9.08 13.92
C GLN A 95 -6.54 8.34 13.11
N PHE A 96 -6.23 8.90 11.94
CA PHE A 96 -5.07 8.53 11.14
C PHE A 96 -4.20 9.78 10.93
N LYS A 97 -2.89 9.64 11.08
CA LYS A 97 -1.91 10.69 10.79
C LYS A 97 -0.66 10.05 10.20
N TRP A 98 -0.11 10.70 9.18
CA TRP A 98 1.23 10.37 8.69
C TRP A 98 2.28 10.85 9.70
N ARG A 99 3.35 10.06 9.88
CA ARG A 99 4.51 10.50 10.64
C ARG A 99 5.15 11.68 9.89
N PRO A 100 5.35 12.85 10.54
CA PRO A 100 6.07 13.96 9.92
C PRO A 100 7.47 13.52 9.51
N ARG A 101 7.87 13.83 8.28
CA ARG A 101 9.22 13.54 7.81
C ARG A 101 10.11 14.76 8.09
N PRO A 102 11.20 14.63 8.85
CA PRO A 102 12.13 15.73 9.07
C PRO A 102 12.65 16.28 7.74
N PRO A 103 12.94 17.60 7.65
CA PRO A 103 13.49 18.19 6.44
C PRO A 103 14.86 17.57 6.16
N VAL A 104 15.07 17.16 4.91
CA VAL A 104 16.35 16.62 4.47
C VAL A 104 17.27 17.80 4.20
N LYS A 105 18.39 17.90 4.93
CA LYS A 105 19.42 18.91 4.69
C LYS A 105 20.29 18.46 3.52
N LEU A 106 19.87 18.76 2.31
CA LEU A 106 20.68 18.61 1.09
C LEU A 106 21.05 19.98 0.56
N SER A 107 22.29 20.15 0.10
CA SER A 107 22.68 21.37 -0.61
C SER A 107 21.97 21.46 -1.96
N ASP A 108 21.74 22.68 -2.45
CA ASP A 108 21.10 22.92 -3.74
C ASP A 108 21.88 22.29 -4.91
N GLN A 109 23.21 22.27 -4.80
CA GLN A 109 24.08 21.59 -5.75
C GLN A 109 23.78 20.09 -5.80
N LYS A 110 23.64 19.44 -4.65
CA LYS A 110 23.34 18.00 -4.59
C LYS A 110 21.93 17.71 -5.08
N LEU A 111 20.97 18.59 -4.82
CA LEU A 111 19.61 18.48 -5.37
C LEU A 111 19.61 18.55 -6.90
N LYS A 112 20.38 19.45 -7.51
CA LYS A 112 20.53 19.53 -8.98
C LYS A 112 21.19 18.28 -9.55
N GLU A 113 22.27 17.82 -8.93
CA GLU A 113 22.96 16.60 -9.34
C GLU A 113 22.03 15.37 -9.29
N ILE A 114 21.26 15.22 -8.21
CA ILE A 114 20.28 14.14 -8.06
C ILE A 114 19.19 14.24 -9.14
N LYS A 115 18.65 15.43 -9.40
CA LYS A 115 17.64 15.64 -10.44
C LYS A 115 18.16 15.26 -11.84
N ASN A 116 19.40 15.62 -12.15
CA ASN A 116 20.02 15.30 -13.45
C ASN A 116 20.30 13.80 -13.60
N ASN A 117 20.71 13.13 -12.52
CA ASN A 117 21.03 11.71 -12.51
C ASN A 117 19.83 10.81 -12.18
N LEU A 118 18.63 11.37 -12.00
CA LEU A 118 17.47 10.66 -11.46
C LEU A 118 17.12 9.41 -12.27
N LYS A 119 17.20 9.46 -13.62
CA LYS A 119 16.90 8.31 -14.47
C LYS A 119 17.85 7.12 -14.22
N LYS A 120 19.16 7.40 -14.12
CA LYS A 120 20.17 6.36 -13.86
C LYS A 120 20.00 5.77 -12.46
N THR A 121 19.80 6.66 -11.49
CA THR A 121 19.60 6.31 -10.09
C THR A 121 18.31 5.51 -9.87
N ALA A 122 17.22 5.86 -10.57
CA ALA A 122 15.94 5.15 -10.50
C ALA A 122 16.07 3.70 -10.99
N VAL A 123 16.69 3.47 -12.16
CA VAL A 123 16.90 2.10 -12.69
C VAL A 123 17.71 1.24 -11.72
N ARG A 124 18.76 1.83 -11.13
CA ARG A 124 19.57 1.14 -10.12
C ARG A 124 18.74 0.75 -8.90
N PHE A 125 17.97 1.68 -8.33
CA PHE A 125 17.15 1.41 -7.15
C PHE A 125 16.02 0.42 -7.45
N GLU A 126 15.37 0.50 -8.60
CA GLU A 126 14.35 -0.48 -8.99
C GLU A 126 14.92 -1.89 -9.11
N ARG A 127 16.14 -2.03 -9.65
CA ARG A 127 16.83 -3.31 -9.71
C ARG A 127 17.14 -3.85 -8.32
N GLU A 128 17.74 -3.03 -7.45
CA GLU A 128 18.08 -3.40 -6.07
C GLU A 128 16.82 -3.78 -5.27
N ASP A 129 15.75 -2.99 -5.35
CA ASP A 129 14.46 -3.27 -4.70
C ASP A 129 13.83 -4.58 -5.21
N ASN A 130 13.95 -4.88 -6.51
CA ASN A 130 13.41 -6.11 -7.09
C ASN A 130 14.20 -7.35 -6.65
N GLU A 131 15.53 -7.24 -6.60
CA GLU A 131 16.41 -8.29 -6.07
C GLU A 131 16.09 -8.60 -4.59
N GLU A 132 15.86 -7.57 -3.77
CA GLU A 132 15.51 -7.74 -2.35
C GLU A 132 14.13 -8.39 -2.17
N LYS A 133 13.12 -7.95 -2.94
CA LYS A 133 11.78 -8.58 -2.93
C LYS A 133 11.82 -10.05 -3.32
N ASN A 134 12.62 -10.39 -4.33
CA ASN A 134 12.78 -11.77 -4.78
C ASN A 134 13.45 -12.63 -3.70
N ARG A 135 14.51 -12.10 -3.07
CA ARG A 135 15.21 -12.79 -1.97
C ARG A 135 14.29 -13.05 -0.78
N ALA A 136 13.56 -12.03 -0.33
CA ALA A 136 12.60 -12.17 0.77
C ALA A 136 11.50 -13.20 0.44
N SER A 137 11.04 -13.22 -0.81
CA SER A 137 10.03 -14.20 -1.26
C SER A 137 10.57 -15.62 -1.29
N GLN A 138 11.81 -15.81 -1.76
CA GLN A 138 12.48 -17.11 -1.77
C GLN A 138 12.68 -17.66 -0.36
N GLU A 139 13.17 -16.85 0.59
CA GLU A 139 13.40 -17.29 1.96
C GLU A 139 12.10 -17.73 2.66
N VAL A 140 11.01 -17.00 2.44
CA VAL A 140 9.68 -17.38 2.96
C VAL A 140 9.17 -18.66 2.32
N VAL A 141 9.36 -18.82 1.00
CA VAL A 141 8.96 -20.03 0.28
C VAL A 141 9.78 -21.23 0.73
N GLU A 142 11.09 -21.06 0.95
CA GLU A 142 11.98 -22.12 1.44
C GLU A 142 11.64 -22.53 2.87
N LYS A 143 11.36 -21.58 3.77
CA LYS A 143 10.86 -21.89 5.12
C LYS A 143 9.54 -22.66 5.07
N ARG A 144 8.60 -22.25 4.20
CA ARG A 144 7.33 -22.98 3.99
C ARG A 144 7.55 -24.37 3.42
N ARG A 145 8.46 -24.53 2.45
CA ARG A 145 8.85 -25.84 1.89
C ARG A 145 9.53 -26.72 2.91
N TYR A 146 10.42 -26.17 3.74
CA TYR A 146 11.09 -26.90 4.81
C TYR A 146 10.07 -27.42 5.83
N VAL A 147 9.20 -26.55 6.36
CA VAL A 147 8.12 -26.95 7.28
C VAL A 147 7.19 -27.98 6.64
N TYR A 148 6.81 -27.77 5.37
CA TYR A 148 5.99 -28.73 4.63
C TYR A 148 6.70 -30.08 4.53
N THR A 149 7.91 -30.14 3.98
CA THR A 149 8.65 -31.40 3.79
C THR A 149 9.02 -32.10 5.11
N ALA A 150 9.40 -31.35 6.15
CA ALA A 150 9.70 -31.90 7.46
C ALA A 150 8.45 -32.51 8.12
N SER A 151 7.33 -31.78 8.13
CA SER A 151 6.08 -32.27 8.74
C SER A 151 5.39 -33.35 7.89
N TRP A 152 5.35 -33.22 6.55
CA TRP A 152 4.71 -34.21 5.67
C TRP A 152 5.51 -35.51 5.56
N LYS A 153 6.84 -35.47 5.45
CA LYS A 153 7.64 -36.70 5.38
C LYS A 153 7.66 -37.44 6.72
N VAL A 154 7.68 -36.71 7.83
CA VAL A 154 7.57 -37.33 9.16
C VAL A 154 6.19 -37.95 9.33
N PHE A 155 5.11 -37.22 9.02
CA PHE A 155 3.74 -37.73 9.11
C PHE A 155 3.51 -38.97 8.22
N PHE A 156 3.90 -38.95 6.95
CA PHE A 156 3.75 -40.13 6.08
C PHE A 156 4.65 -41.30 6.52
N ARG A 157 5.85 -41.04 7.05
CA ARG A 157 6.75 -42.12 7.51
C ARG A 157 6.26 -42.79 8.79
N THR A 158 5.67 -42.06 9.73
CA THR A 158 5.05 -42.66 10.92
C THR A 158 3.72 -43.33 10.61
N PHE A 159 2.83 -42.68 9.83
CA PHE A 159 1.49 -43.19 9.57
C PHE A 159 1.47 -44.42 8.64
N VAL A 160 2.42 -44.54 7.72
CA VAL A 160 2.55 -45.75 6.88
C VAL A 160 3.22 -46.90 7.64
N ASN A 161 4.22 -46.65 8.50
CA ASN A 161 4.84 -47.72 9.29
C ASN A 161 3.94 -48.28 10.40
N GLU A 162 3.03 -47.48 10.96
CA GLU A 162 2.11 -47.96 12.02
C GLU A 162 0.93 -48.80 11.48
N LYS A 163 0.59 -48.70 10.18
CA LYS A 163 -0.49 -49.51 9.59
C LYS A 163 -0.07 -50.88 9.05
N PHE A 164 1.23 -51.18 8.96
CA PHE A 164 1.72 -52.50 8.56
C PHE A 164 2.06 -53.44 9.73
N HIS A 165 1.97 -52.96 10.98
CA HIS A 165 2.32 -53.75 12.17
C HIS A 165 1.11 -54.38 12.90
N CYS A 166 -0.10 -54.28 12.34
CA CYS A 166 -1.34 -54.86 12.91
C CYS A 166 -2.00 -55.92 12.02
N TYR A 167 -1.29 -56.46 11.02
CA TYR A 167 -1.72 -57.63 10.25
C TYR A 167 -0.57 -58.65 10.15
N PHE A 168 -0.22 -59.25 11.29
CA PHE A 168 0.34 -60.60 11.42
C PHE A 168 0.19 -61.05 12.87
#